data_AF-A0AAU7JG15-F1
#
_entry.id   AF-A0AAU7JG15-F1
#
_cell.length_a   1.000
_cell.length_b   1.000
_cell.length_c   1.000
_cell.angle_alpha   90.00
_cell.angle_beta   90.00
_cell.angle_gamma   90.00
#
_symmetry.space_group_name_H-M   'P 1'
#
loop_
_entity.id
_entity.type
_entity.pdbx_description
1 polymer ?
#
loop_
_entity_poly.entity_id
_entity_poly.type
_entity_poly.pdbx_seq_one_letter_code
_entity_poly.pdbx_strand_id
1 'polypeptide(L)'
;MFASRFANADTIVTSLAVRAACAILLVATAVAPAAAVDSIVVQTDRAQVLKMPPKATTIVIGNPMIADIAVQKNGSMILTGKSYGVTNLIAQDSTGAVIGESLIRVEASTDNIIVVQRGMERETYSCAPHCQPTLSLGDISRHFDGVGAQATARNGLAK
;
A
#
# COMPACT_ATOMS: atom_id res chain seq x y z
N MET A 1 28.13 47.61 -52.60
CA MET A 1 27.22 48.09 -53.66
C MET A 1 25.86 48.25 -53.01
N PHE A 2 25.32 49.48 -52.97
CA PHE A 2 24.05 49.93 -52.35
C PHE A 2 23.94 49.74 -50.82
N ALA A 3 24.23 50.71 -49.96
CA ALA A 3 23.75 52.09 -49.87
C ALA A 3 22.22 52.20 -49.65
N SER A 4 21.87 52.46 -48.38
CA SER A 4 21.01 53.57 -47.92
C SER A 4 19.55 53.62 -48.39
N ARG A 5 18.60 53.82 -47.44
CA ARG A 5 17.97 55.14 -47.19
C ARG A 5 16.71 55.07 -46.30
N PHE A 6 16.71 55.93 -45.26
CA PHE A 6 15.62 56.77 -44.70
C PHE A 6 14.25 56.10 -44.40
N ALA A 7 13.71 56.18 -43.19
CA ALA A 7 13.29 57.44 -42.59
C ALA A 7 13.45 57.50 -41.07
N ASN A 8 14.02 58.62 -40.63
CA ASN A 8 13.96 59.16 -39.28
C ASN A 8 12.57 59.76 -39.00
N ALA A 9 12.42 60.16 -37.73
CA ALA A 9 11.50 61.14 -37.17
C ALA A 9 10.23 60.53 -36.54
N ASP A 10 9.86 60.82 -35.31
CA ASP A 10 10.44 61.76 -34.35
C ASP A 10 9.76 61.54 -32.99
N THR A 11 10.55 61.72 -31.91
CA THR A 11 10.20 62.22 -30.56
C THR A 11 8.97 61.63 -29.83
N ILE A 12 9.10 61.20 -28.57
CA ILE A 12 9.09 62.10 -27.40
C ILE A 12 9.62 61.36 -26.14
N VAL A 13 10.72 61.89 -25.60
CA VAL A 13 10.92 62.23 -24.17
C VAL A 13 11.08 61.04 -23.19
N THR A 14 12.31 60.56 -23.01
CA THR A 14 13.24 60.90 -21.89
C THR A 14 12.77 60.49 -20.49
N SER A 15 13.40 59.44 -19.95
CA SER A 15 14.10 59.54 -18.67
C SER A 15 14.99 58.31 -18.48
N LEU A 16 16.28 58.59 -18.47
CA LEU A 16 17.41 57.71 -18.18
C LEU A 16 17.35 57.22 -16.72
N ALA A 17 18.01 56.07 -16.48
CA ALA A 17 18.24 55.43 -15.18
C ALA A 17 17.09 54.50 -14.76
N VAL A 18 17.29 53.20 -14.50
CA VAL A 18 18.41 52.54 -13.85
C VAL A 18 18.52 51.12 -14.41
N ARG A 19 19.77 50.70 -14.65
CA ARG A 19 20.16 49.33 -14.98
C ARG A 19 19.73 48.39 -13.85
N ALA A 20 18.73 47.55 -14.07
CA ALA A 20 18.48 46.36 -13.25
C ALA A 20 17.94 45.25 -14.15
N ALA A 21 18.82 44.67 -14.97
CA ALA A 21 18.55 43.42 -15.66
C ALA A 21 18.54 42.28 -14.61
N CYS A 22 17.41 42.08 -13.94
CA CYS A 22 17.13 40.88 -13.18
C CYS A 22 16.41 39.90 -14.11
N ALA A 23 17.18 39.16 -14.90
CA ALA A 23 16.66 38.03 -15.67
C ALA A 23 16.35 36.90 -14.69
N ILE A 24 15.10 36.84 -14.21
CA ILE A 24 14.60 35.69 -13.45
C ILE A 24 14.40 34.56 -14.45
N LEU A 25 15.39 33.69 -14.53
CA LEU A 25 15.31 32.43 -15.26
C LEU A 25 14.38 31.49 -14.47
N LEU A 26 13.12 31.38 -14.87
CA LEU A 26 12.21 30.35 -14.36
C LEU A 26 12.75 28.97 -14.79
N VAL A 27 13.50 28.31 -13.91
CA VAL A 27 13.84 26.90 -14.06
C VAL A 27 12.59 26.09 -13.71
N ALA A 28 11.84 25.68 -14.74
CA ALA A 28 10.77 24.71 -14.59
C ALA A 28 11.38 23.33 -14.32
N THR A 29 11.54 22.97 -13.04
CA THR A 29 11.91 21.61 -12.65
C THR A 29 10.74 20.68 -12.96
N ALA A 30 10.85 19.92 -14.05
CA ALA A 30 9.95 18.82 -14.34
C ALA A 30 10.11 17.74 -13.24
N VAL A 31 9.21 17.74 -12.27
CA VAL A 31 9.11 16.65 -11.30
C VAL A 31 8.54 15.45 -12.04
N ALA A 32 9.39 14.47 -12.37
CA ALA A 32 8.91 13.21 -12.92
C ALA A 32 8.02 12.51 -11.87
N PRO A 33 6.85 11.96 -12.24
CA PRO A 33 6.03 11.21 -11.31
C PRO A 33 6.79 9.96 -10.87
N ALA A 34 6.92 9.77 -9.56
CA ALA A 34 7.45 8.53 -9.01
C ALA A 34 6.57 7.37 -9.48
N ALA A 35 7.17 6.33 -10.06
CA ALA A 35 6.46 5.11 -10.40
C ALA A 35 5.87 4.52 -9.12
N ALA A 36 4.55 4.54 -8.99
CA ALA A 36 3.86 3.90 -7.89
C ALA A 36 4.09 2.39 -7.98
N VAL A 37 4.69 1.80 -6.96
CA VAL A 37 4.74 0.34 -6.82
C VAL A 37 3.34 -0.12 -6.50
N ASP A 38 2.78 -1.01 -7.32
CA ASP A 38 1.48 -1.62 -7.04
C ASP A 38 1.54 -2.31 -5.68
N SER A 39 0.71 -1.80 -4.76
CA SER A 39 0.62 -2.32 -3.40
C SER A 39 -0.80 -2.78 -3.12
N ILE A 40 -0.92 -4.04 -2.71
CA ILE A 40 -2.17 -4.68 -2.35
C ILE A 40 -2.29 -4.59 -0.83
N VAL A 41 -3.34 -3.94 -0.34
CA VAL A 41 -3.62 -3.83 1.09
C VAL A 41 -4.70 -4.85 1.46
N VAL A 42 -4.39 -5.73 2.41
CA VAL A 42 -5.33 -6.71 2.97
C VAL A 42 -5.33 -6.59 4.49
N GLN A 43 -6.49 -6.82 5.11
CA GLN A 43 -6.58 -6.83 6.57
C GLN A 43 -6.27 -8.24 7.11
N THR A 44 -5.73 -8.32 8.31
CA THR A 44 -5.57 -9.58 9.05
C THR A 44 -6.92 -10.27 9.22
N ASP A 45 -6.91 -11.60 9.14
CA ASP A 45 -8.09 -12.47 9.22
C ASP A 45 -9.12 -12.21 8.11
N ARG A 46 -8.70 -11.55 7.01
CA ARG A 46 -9.53 -11.32 5.83
C ARG A 46 -8.91 -11.90 4.58
N ALA A 47 -9.82 -12.30 3.68
CA ALA A 47 -9.50 -12.75 2.35
C ALA A 47 -10.02 -11.74 1.30
N GLN A 48 -9.22 -11.53 0.26
CA GLN A 48 -9.56 -10.72 -0.89
C GLN A 48 -9.39 -11.55 -2.17
N VAL A 49 -10.38 -11.47 -3.06
CA VAL A 49 -10.31 -12.13 -4.36
C VAL A 49 -9.60 -11.21 -5.35
N LEU A 50 -8.51 -11.71 -5.92
CA LEU A 50 -7.71 -11.06 -6.95
C LEU A 50 -7.80 -11.82 -8.26
N LYS A 51 -7.62 -11.13 -9.38
CA LYS A 51 -7.49 -11.78 -10.69
C LYS A 51 -6.04 -12.16 -10.92
N MET A 52 -5.83 -13.35 -11.46
CA MET A 52 -4.52 -13.80 -11.85
C MET A 52 -4.01 -13.00 -13.06
N PRO A 53 -2.74 -12.54 -13.07
CA PRO A 53 -2.17 -11.89 -14.23
C PRO A 53 -2.22 -12.82 -15.46
N PRO A 54 -2.44 -12.28 -16.66
CA PRO A 54 -2.44 -13.09 -17.87
C PRO A 54 -1.07 -13.75 -18.03
N LYS A 55 -1.06 -15.03 -18.42
CA LYS A 55 0.14 -15.89 -18.59
C LYS A 55 0.84 -16.30 -17.29
N ALA A 56 0.37 -15.89 -16.11
CA ALA A 56 0.89 -16.43 -14.86
C ALA A 56 0.47 -17.91 -14.72
N THR A 57 1.42 -18.78 -14.44
CA THR A 57 1.16 -20.19 -14.08
C THR A 57 1.52 -20.49 -12.65
N THR A 58 2.46 -19.73 -12.08
CA THR A 58 2.97 -19.94 -10.73
C THR A 58 2.92 -18.62 -9.98
N ILE A 59 2.42 -18.66 -8.74
CA ILE A 59 2.44 -17.52 -7.82
C ILE A 59 3.27 -17.90 -6.61
N VAL A 60 4.18 -17.02 -6.22
CA VAL A 60 5.07 -17.20 -5.08
C VAL A 60 4.87 -16.04 -4.11
N ILE A 61 4.76 -16.34 -2.82
CA ILE A 61 4.77 -15.34 -1.75
C ILE A 61 6.12 -15.41 -1.03
N GLY A 62 6.71 -14.24 -0.76
CA GLY A 62 7.98 -14.16 -0.03
C GLY A 62 7.89 -14.70 1.40
N ASN A 63 6.88 -14.27 2.16
CA ASN A 63 6.66 -14.74 3.53
C ASN A 63 5.21 -15.25 3.76
N PRO A 64 4.99 -16.58 3.84
CA PRO A 64 3.67 -17.18 4.03
C PRO A 64 3.09 -16.98 5.44
N MET A 65 3.88 -16.47 6.40
CA MET A 65 3.39 -16.09 7.74
C MET A 65 2.67 -14.74 7.72
N ILE A 66 2.98 -13.86 6.76
CA ILE A 66 2.35 -12.54 6.62
C ILE A 66 1.07 -12.66 5.80
N ALA A 67 1.15 -13.27 4.62
CA ALA A 67 0.01 -13.46 3.72
C ALA A 67 0.09 -14.82 3.03
N ASP A 68 -1.06 -15.31 2.56
CA ASP A 68 -1.17 -16.60 1.87
C ASP A 68 -2.06 -16.48 0.65
N ILE A 69 -1.86 -17.35 -0.35
CA ILE A 69 -2.63 -17.32 -1.58
C ILE A 69 -3.09 -18.70 -2.01
N ALA A 70 -4.38 -18.80 -2.31
CA ALA A 70 -4.98 -19.98 -2.92
C ALA A 70 -5.36 -19.66 -4.37
N VAL A 71 -4.75 -20.35 -5.32
CA VAL A 71 -5.06 -20.21 -6.75
C VAL A 71 -6.27 -21.07 -7.09
N GLN A 72 -7.26 -20.47 -7.75
CA GLN A 72 -8.47 -21.13 -8.23
C GLN A 72 -8.34 -21.46 -9.73
N LYS A 73 -8.97 -22.55 -10.16
CA LYS A 73 -8.93 -23.02 -11.57
C LYS A 73 -9.54 -22.03 -12.58
N ASN A 74 -10.34 -21.08 -12.13
CA ASN A 74 -11.03 -20.08 -12.95
C ASN A 74 -10.19 -18.82 -13.22
N GLY A 75 -8.88 -18.82 -12.90
CA GLY A 75 -8.01 -17.65 -13.07
C GLY A 75 -8.20 -16.57 -12.00
N SER A 76 -8.84 -16.91 -10.87
CA SER A 76 -8.88 -16.06 -9.68
C SER A 76 -7.94 -16.61 -8.59
N MET A 77 -7.55 -15.73 -7.69
CA MET A 77 -6.69 -16.06 -6.55
C MET A 77 -7.31 -15.46 -5.30
N ILE A 78 -7.27 -16.20 -4.20
CA ILE A 78 -7.75 -15.75 -2.90
C ILE A 78 -6.52 -15.41 -2.07
N LEU A 79 -6.28 -14.13 -1.83
CA LEU A 79 -5.24 -13.62 -0.96
C LEU A 79 -5.79 -13.51 0.47
N THR A 80 -5.12 -14.10 1.45
CA THR A 80 -5.50 -14.03 2.87
C THR A 80 -4.41 -13.34 3.68
N GLY A 81 -4.76 -12.31 4.44
CA GLY A 81 -3.85 -11.68 5.41
C GLY A 81 -3.77 -12.48 6.71
N LYS A 82 -2.58 -12.93 7.10
CA LYS A 82 -2.35 -13.76 8.31
C LYS A 82 -1.71 -12.98 9.45
N SER A 83 -0.70 -12.15 9.16
CA SER A 83 0.04 -11.40 10.17
C SER A 83 0.44 -10.04 9.64
N TYR A 84 0.64 -9.07 10.54
CA TYR A 84 1.06 -7.72 10.17
C TYR A 84 2.42 -7.72 9.48
N GLY A 85 2.53 -6.88 8.46
CA GLY A 85 3.80 -6.66 7.79
C GLY A 85 3.66 -6.34 6.32
N VAL A 86 4.80 -6.33 5.64
CA VAL A 86 4.88 -6.18 4.19
C VAL A 86 5.63 -7.38 3.64
N THR A 87 5.05 -8.02 2.63
CA THR A 87 5.70 -9.08 1.86
C THR A 87 5.50 -8.82 0.37
N ASN A 88 6.08 -9.66 -0.49
CA ASN A 88 5.94 -9.55 -1.93
C ASN A 88 5.24 -10.77 -2.52
N LEU A 89 4.55 -10.54 -3.62
CA LEU A 89 3.94 -11.54 -4.48
C LEU A 89 4.65 -11.50 -5.82
N ILE A 90 5.13 -12.65 -6.26
CA ILE A 90 5.84 -12.82 -7.51
C ILE A 90 4.99 -13.73 -8.41
N ALA A 91 4.70 -13.24 -9.61
CA ALA A 91 4.01 -14.02 -10.64
C ALA A 91 5.02 -14.49 -11.69
N GLN A 92 4.98 -15.78 -12.01
CA GLN A 92 5.84 -16.40 -13.02
C GLN A 92 5.02 -17.11 -14.09
N ASP A 93 5.56 -17.14 -15.30
CA ASP A 93 5.02 -17.92 -16.41
C ASP A 93 5.49 -19.38 -16.41
N SER A 94 5.05 -20.15 -17.42
CA SER A 94 5.39 -21.57 -17.55
C SER A 94 6.88 -21.85 -17.77
N THR A 95 7.66 -20.84 -18.14
CA THR A 95 9.11 -20.93 -18.32
C THR A 95 9.88 -20.61 -17.04
N GLY A 96 9.18 -20.16 -15.99
CA GLY A 96 9.76 -19.67 -14.75
C GLY A 96 10.21 -18.21 -14.82
N ALA A 97 9.93 -17.50 -15.91
CA ALA A 97 10.24 -16.08 -16.02
C ALA A 97 9.29 -15.26 -15.14
N VAL A 98 9.83 -14.28 -14.41
CA VAL A 98 9.03 -13.36 -13.61
C VAL A 98 8.33 -12.37 -14.53
N ILE A 99 7.01 -12.37 -14.50
CA ILE A 99 6.18 -11.50 -15.33
C ILE A 99 5.57 -10.34 -14.55
N GLY A 100 5.66 -10.37 -13.22
CA GLY A 100 5.19 -9.29 -12.36
C GLY A 100 5.55 -9.50 -10.90
N GLU A 101 5.68 -8.40 -10.19
CA GLU A 101 5.90 -8.35 -8.75
C GLU A 101 4.98 -7.29 -8.14
N SER A 102 4.42 -7.56 -6.97
CA SER A 102 3.59 -6.62 -6.22
C SER A 102 3.89 -6.72 -4.73
N LEU A 103 3.77 -5.62 -4.02
CA LEU A 103 3.88 -5.63 -2.56
C LEU A 103 2.52 -5.93 -1.95
N ILE A 104 2.50 -6.75 -0.90
CA ILE A 104 1.34 -7.01 -0.06
C ILE A 104 1.60 -6.36 1.30
N ARG A 105 0.70 -5.48 1.72
CA ARG A 105 0.69 -4.88 3.05
C ARG A 105 -0.47 -5.46 3.83
N VAL A 106 -0.18 -6.04 4.98
CA VAL A 106 -1.18 -6.61 5.89
C VAL A 106 -1.37 -5.71 7.09
N GLU A 107 -2.59 -5.23 7.28
CA GLU A 107 -2.96 -4.25 8.31
C GLU A 107 -3.97 -4.82 9.31
N ALA A 108 -4.15 -4.14 10.44
CA ALA A 108 -5.17 -4.50 11.41
C ALA A 108 -6.58 -4.43 10.81
N SER A 109 -7.41 -5.42 11.15
CA SER A 109 -8.86 -5.32 10.93
C SER A 109 -9.40 -4.17 11.77
N THR A 110 -10.16 -3.27 11.13
CA THR A 110 -10.75 -2.09 11.77
C THR A 110 -12.26 -2.23 11.99
N ASP A 111 -12.87 -3.29 11.46
CA ASP A 111 -14.32 -3.48 11.51
C ASP A 111 -14.78 -3.87 12.92
N ASN A 112 -15.47 -2.94 13.59
CA ASN A 112 -16.06 -3.14 14.91
C ASN A 112 -15.04 -3.58 15.97
N ILE A 113 -13.76 -3.25 15.79
CA ILE A 113 -12.69 -3.58 16.74
C ILE A 113 -12.42 -2.41 17.68
N ILE A 114 -12.30 -2.71 18.97
CA ILE A 114 -11.82 -1.78 19.99
C ILE A 114 -10.55 -2.36 20.61
N VAL A 115 -9.54 -1.50 20.79
CA VAL A 115 -8.30 -1.84 21.48
C VAL A 115 -8.24 -1.09 22.80
N VAL A 116 -8.09 -1.82 23.90
CA VAL A 116 -7.88 -1.28 25.24
C VAL A 116 -6.38 -1.31 25.53
N GLN A 117 -5.78 -0.13 25.64
CA GLN A 117 -4.35 0.02 25.96
C GLN A 117 -4.17 0.44 27.42
N ARG A 118 -3.42 -0.35 28.20
CA ARG A 118 -3.06 -0.09 29.59
C ARG A 118 -1.53 -0.15 29.74
N GLY A 119 -0.86 0.97 29.51
CA GLY A 119 0.60 1.00 29.46
C GLY A 119 1.13 0.15 28.30
N MET A 120 1.89 -0.91 28.59
CA MET A 120 2.38 -1.88 27.60
C MET A 120 1.41 -3.04 27.34
N GLU A 121 0.32 -3.10 28.09
CA GLU A 121 -0.68 -4.16 27.97
C GLU A 121 -1.74 -3.75 26.97
N ARG A 122 -1.99 -4.62 25.99
CA ARG A 122 -2.98 -4.39 24.93
C ARG A 122 -3.98 -5.54 24.92
N GLU A 123 -5.27 -5.21 24.84
CA GLU A 123 -6.36 -6.19 24.76
C GLU A 123 -7.32 -5.77 23.64
N THR A 124 -7.67 -6.70 22.74
CA THR A 124 -8.54 -6.42 21.60
C THR A 124 -9.93 -7.05 21.78
N TYR A 125 -10.96 -6.31 21.37
CA TYR A 125 -12.37 -6.71 21.44
C TYR A 125 -13.09 -6.47 20.11
N SER A 126 -14.07 -7.32 19.79
CA SER A 126 -15.01 -7.13 18.68
C SER A 126 -16.39 -6.77 19.23
N CYS A 127 -16.96 -5.64 18.81
CA CYS A 127 -18.13 -5.03 19.42
C CYS A 127 -19.29 -4.87 18.44
N ALA A 128 -20.35 -5.69 18.58
CA ALA A 128 -21.59 -5.52 17.82
C ALA A 128 -22.77 -6.23 18.50
N PRO A 129 -23.66 -5.56 19.27
CA PRO A 129 -23.51 -4.26 19.95
C PRO A 129 -22.74 -4.35 21.29
N HIS A 130 -22.52 -5.57 21.80
CA HIS A 130 -21.71 -5.84 22.98
C HIS A 130 -20.31 -6.28 22.57
N CYS A 131 -19.31 -5.93 23.38
CA CYS A 131 -17.92 -6.28 23.13
C CYS A 131 -17.60 -7.70 23.60
N GLN A 132 -17.06 -8.51 22.70
CA GLN A 132 -16.55 -9.85 22.98
C GLN A 132 -15.02 -9.84 22.84
N PRO A 133 -14.27 -10.53 23.71
CA PRO A 133 -12.83 -10.62 23.58
C PRO A 133 -12.47 -11.35 22.29
N THR A 134 -11.44 -10.86 21.60
CA THR A 134 -10.92 -11.51 20.39
C THR A 134 -9.44 -11.79 20.52
N LEU A 135 -8.97 -12.75 19.74
CA LEU A 135 -7.55 -13.02 19.56
C LEU A 135 -7.00 -12.03 18.54
N SER A 136 -5.98 -11.27 18.95
CA SER A 136 -5.28 -10.33 18.07
C SER A 136 -3.78 -10.37 18.33
N LEU A 137 -3.00 -10.28 17.26
CA LEU A 137 -1.55 -10.34 17.33
C LEU A 137 -0.98 -9.10 18.03
N GLY A 138 -0.25 -9.29 19.13
CA GLY A 138 0.29 -8.20 19.93
C GLY A 138 -0.57 -7.80 21.13
N ASP A 139 -1.64 -8.55 21.42
CA ASP A 139 -2.29 -8.49 22.73
C ASP A 139 -1.40 -9.11 23.83
N ILE A 140 -1.62 -8.72 25.08
CA ILE A 140 -0.86 -9.25 26.22
C ILE A 140 -1.09 -10.76 26.37
N SER A 141 -0.02 -11.49 26.72
CA SER A 141 -0.01 -12.97 26.85
C SER A 141 -1.22 -13.50 27.60
N ARG A 142 -1.53 -12.96 28.80
CA ARG A 142 -2.68 -13.44 29.60
C ARG A 142 -4.03 -13.40 28.86
N HIS A 143 -4.25 -12.37 28.03
CA HIS A 143 -5.50 -12.20 27.28
C HIS A 143 -5.50 -13.12 26.06
N PHE A 144 -4.40 -13.13 25.31
CA PHE A 144 -4.24 -13.99 24.13
C PHE A 144 -4.35 -15.48 24.49
N ASP A 145 -3.61 -15.93 25.51
CA ASP A 145 -3.59 -17.32 25.96
C ASP A 145 -4.95 -17.74 26.53
N GLY A 146 -5.61 -16.85 27.29
CA GLY A 146 -6.92 -17.08 27.88
C GLY A 146 -8.02 -17.27 26.83
N VAL A 147 -8.14 -16.34 25.89
CA VAL A 147 -9.12 -16.43 24.80
C VAL A 147 -8.79 -17.61 23.87
N GLY A 148 -7.50 -17.89 23.64
CA GLY A 148 -7.02 -18.98 22.79
C GLY A 148 -7.33 -20.36 23.37
N ALA A 149 -7.16 -20.51 24.68
CA ALA A 149 -7.53 -21.73 25.39
C ALA A 149 -9.05 -21.98 25.33
N GLN A 150 -9.88 -20.94 25.52
CA GLN A 150 -11.33 -21.04 25.40
C GLN A 150 -11.77 -21.45 23.98
N ALA A 151 -11.20 -20.82 22.95
CA ALA A 151 -11.49 -21.17 21.56
C ALA A 151 -11.09 -22.61 21.23
N THR A 152 -9.91 -23.05 21.68
CA THR A 152 -9.41 -24.41 21.47
C THR A 152 -10.30 -25.45 22.16
N ALA A 153 -10.68 -25.20 23.43
CA ALA A 153 -11.58 -26.07 24.17
C ALA A 153 -12.94 -26.21 23.47
N ARG A 154 -13.53 -25.09 23.03
CA ARG A 154 -14.79 -25.10 22.26
C ARG A 154 -14.67 -25.90 20.96
N ASN A 155 -13.58 -25.71 20.20
CA ASN A 155 -13.35 -26.45 18.97
C ASN A 155 -13.18 -27.96 19.21
N GLY A 156 -12.65 -28.35 20.37
CA GLY A 156 -12.57 -29.74 20.80
C GLY A 156 -13.95 -30.37 21.09
N LEU A 157 -14.89 -29.61 21.66
CA LEU A 157 -16.26 -30.06 21.92
C LEU A 157 -17.14 -30.18 20.66
N ALA A 158 -16.73 -29.51 19.57
CA ALA A 158 -17.45 -29.52 18.30
C ALA A 158 -17.10 -30.73 17.40
N LYS A 159 -16.19 -31.59 17.85
CA LYS A 159 -15.77 -32.82 17.16
C LYS A 159 -16.29 -34.04 17.90
#